data_AF-A0A355GA67-F1
#
_entry.id   AF-A0A355GA67-F1
#
_cell.length_a   1.000
_cell.length_b   1.000
_cell.length_c   1.000
_cell.angle_alpha   90.00
_cell.angle_beta   90.00
_cell.angle_gamma   90.00
#
_symmetry.space_group_name_H-M   'P 1'
#
loop_
_entity.id
_entity.type
_entity.pdbx_description
1 polymer ?
#
loop_
_entity_poly.entity_id
_entity_poly.type
_entity_poly.pdbx_seq_one_letter_code
_entity_poly.pdbx_strand_id
1 'polypeptide(L)'
;TLRRNPVSLSNHTAHVVAEMEATLQRLPFPALDEAYRIAAELHDWGKADERFQALLRRTDRSDAWLFASTTSRLLAKSDGMPQTRNERESCRIRAELPKGFRHEMLSVQLAERSSKFPDNSLHQELILHLIAAHHGYARPFAPVVIDEDPPEVSLENVNIATADRLAFPSHRLDSGIAERFWNLTKRFGWWGLAYLEAVLRLADQQASAKECDGKYDDQAQETEVLI
;
A
#
# COMPACT_ATOMS: atom_id res chain seq x y z
N THR A 1 26.39 6.87 9.05
CA THR A 1 25.65 7.35 10.22
C THR A 1 24.36 6.56 10.29
N LEU A 2 24.14 5.87 11.41
CA LEU A 2 22.90 5.24 11.91
C LEU A 2 22.16 4.26 10.99
N ARG A 3 22.39 2.96 11.23
CA ARG A 3 21.43 1.87 10.91
C ARG A 3 20.08 2.23 11.54
N ARG A 4 18.98 2.06 10.81
CA ARG A 4 17.63 2.06 11.40
C ARG A 4 17.02 0.70 11.17
N ASN A 5 16.47 0.12 12.23
CA ASN A 5 15.86 -1.21 12.17
C ASN A 5 14.78 -1.25 11.07
N PRO A 6 14.58 -2.40 10.42
CA PRO A 6 13.52 -2.54 9.43
C PRO A 6 12.16 -2.18 10.06
N VAL A 7 11.33 -1.44 9.32
CA VAL A 7 10.00 -1.03 9.79
C VAL A 7 8.99 -2.05 9.31
N SER A 8 8.25 -2.66 10.24
CA SER A 8 7.16 -3.57 9.91
C SER A 8 6.02 -2.84 9.20
N LEU A 9 5.22 -3.59 8.46
CA LEU A 9 4.04 -3.07 7.79
C LEU A 9 3.03 -2.54 8.81
N SER A 10 2.84 -3.25 9.93
CA SER A 10 1.97 -2.78 11.02
C SER A 10 2.41 -1.43 11.60
N ASN A 11 3.71 -1.25 11.87
CA ASN A 11 4.22 -0.01 12.47
C ASN A 11 4.10 1.13 11.47
N HIS A 12 4.48 0.89 10.21
CA HIS A 12 4.34 1.89 9.17
C HIS A 12 2.87 2.31 8.98
N THR A 13 1.94 1.37 8.88
CA THR A 13 0.52 1.68 8.81
C THR A 13 0.06 2.51 10.01
N ALA A 14 0.48 2.17 11.23
CA ALA A 14 0.15 2.96 12.42
C ALA A 14 0.72 4.38 12.35
N HIS A 15 1.94 4.57 11.85
CA HIS A 15 2.53 5.89 11.66
C HIS A 15 1.77 6.71 10.60
N VAL A 16 1.41 6.11 9.47
CA VAL A 16 0.62 6.79 8.42
C VAL A 16 -0.75 7.19 8.95
N VAL A 17 -1.41 6.32 9.71
CA VAL A 17 -2.69 6.63 10.36
C VAL A 17 -2.51 7.79 11.34
N ALA A 18 -1.47 7.81 12.18
CA ALA A 18 -1.22 8.91 13.10
C ALA A 18 -0.93 10.25 12.38
N GLU A 19 -0.15 10.24 11.29
CA GLU A 19 0.04 11.43 10.45
C GLU A 19 -1.27 11.88 9.79
N MET A 20 -2.09 10.92 9.36
CA MET A 20 -3.40 11.20 8.78
C MET A 20 -4.31 11.86 9.82
N GLU A 21 -4.40 11.33 11.04
CA GLU A 21 -5.17 11.92 12.13
C GLU A 21 -4.79 13.38 12.39
N ALA A 22 -3.48 13.65 12.52
CA ALA A 22 -2.98 15.00 12.71
C ALA A 22 -3.32 15.89 11.51
N THR A 23 -3.24 15.35 10.29
CA THR A 23 -3.55 16.10 9.07
C THR A 23 -5.04 16.45 9.00
N LEU A 24 -5.94 15.49 9.21
CA LEU A 24 -7.40 15.66 9.14
C LEU A 24 -7.91 16.72 10.12
N GLN A 25 -7.36 16.80 11.34
CA GLN A 25 -7.70 17.84 12.32
C GLN A 25 -7.47 19.27 11.82
N ARG A 26 -6.65 19.45 10.78
CA ARG A 26 -6.32 20.75 10.18
C ARG A 26 -7.07 21.02 8.87
N LEU A 27 -7.81 20.04 8.36
CA LEU A 27 -8.52 20.13 7.09
C LEU A 27 -9.97 20.60 7.30
N PRO A 28 -10.54 21.40 6.38
CA PRO A 28 -11.89 21.94 6.51
C PRO A 28 -13.01 21.00 6.02
N PHE A 29 -12.78 19.68 5.90
CA PHE A 29 -13.75 18.73 5.34
C PHE A 29 -13.86 17.42 6.15
N PRO A 30 -14.38 17.49 7.40
CA PRO A 30 -14.48 16.32 8.28
C PRO A 30 -15.37 15.19 7.74
N ALA A 31 -16.24 15.51 6.76
CA ALA A 31 -17.10 14.54 6.11
C ALA A 31 -16.34 13.41 5.40
N LEU A 32 -15.06 13.60 5.06
CA LEU A 32 -14.24 12.60 4.36
C LEU A 32 -13.25 11.87 5.29
N ASP A 33 -13.22 12.19 6.58
CA ASP A 33 -12.23 11.67 7.52
C ASP A 33 -12.23 10.14 7.60
N GLU A 34 -13.42 9.54 7.59
CA GLU A 34 -13.58 8.08 7.60
C GLU A 34 -12.92 7.43 6.38
N ALA A 35 -13.11 8.01 5.19
CA ALA A 35 -12.49 7.51 3.96
C ALA A 35 -10.96 7.59 4.02
N TYR A 36 -10.41 8.65 4.60
CA TYR A 36 -8.96 8.80 4.76
C TYR A 36 -8.37 7.83 5.77
N ARG A 37 -9.03 7.61 6.91
CA ARG A 37 -8.60 6.64 7.92
C ARG A 37 -8.50 5.25 7.32
N ILE A 38 -9.55 4.80 6.65
CA ILE A 38 -9.60 3.47 6.04
C ILE A 38 -8.58 3.38 4.89
N ALA A 39 -8.46 4.40 4.04
CA ALA A 39 -7.45 4.40 2.98
C ALA A 39 -6.02 4.31 3.56
N ALA A 40 -5.71 5.06 4.63
CA ALA A 40 -4.43 4.99 5.32
C ALA A 40 -4.13 3.60 5.91
N GLU A 41 -5.15 2.92 6.45
CA GLU A 41 -4.98 1.56 6.97
C GLU A 41 -4.68 0.52 5.88
N LEU A 42 -5.24 0.70 4.68
CA LEU A 42 -5.24 -0.31 3.62
C LEU A 42 -4.24 -0.05 2.50
N HIS A 43 -3.71 1.18 2.36
CA HIS A 43 -2.97 1.60 1.16
C HIS A 43 -1.78 0.71 0.81
N ASP A 44 -1.14 0.11 1.81
CA ASP A 44 0.07 -0.68 1.67
C ASP A 44 -0.14 -2.20 1.81
N TRP A 45 -1.38 -2.67 1.88
CA TRP A 45 -1.69 -4.10 2.01
C TRP A 45 -1.08 -4.96 0.89
N GLY A 46 -0.95 -4.41 -0.32
CA GLY A 46 -0.30 -5.09 -1.44
C GLY A 46 1.20 -5.29 -1.27
N LYS A 47 1.84 -4.72 -0.24
CA LYS A 47 3.21 -5.10 0.16
C LYS A 47 3.27 -6.53 0.68
N ALA A 48 2.14 -7.17 0.99
CA ALA A 48 2.05 -8.56 1.43
C ALA A 48 2.34 -9.60 0.33
N ASP A 49 2.47 -9.21 -0.95
CA ASP A 49 2.96 -10.13 -1.99
C ASP A 49 4.34 -10.66 -1.58
N GLU A 50 4.49 -11.98 -1.50
CA GLU A 50 5.72 -12.63 -1.04
C GLU A 50 6.95 -12.24 -1.89
N ARG A 51 6.76 -11.96 -3.18
CA ARG A 51 7.83 -11.53 -4.09
C ARG A 51 8.22 -10.09 -3.78
N PHE A 52 7.24 -9.25 -3.40
CA PHE A 52 7.53 -7.89 -2.94
C PHE A 52 8.28 -7.92 -1.60
N GLN A 53 7.90 -8.82 -0.68
CA GLN A 53 8.64 -9.03 0.57
C GLN A 53 10.06 -9.56 0.33
N ALA A 54 10.27 -10.51 -0.59
CA ALA A 54 11.59 -10.97 -0.98
C ALA A 54 12.44 -9.81 -1.53
N LEU A 55 11.85 -8.94 -2.36
CA LEU A 55 12.52 -7.74 -2.86
C LEU A 55 12.94 -6.80 -1.71
N LEU A 56 12.05 -6.53 -0.75
CA LEU A 56 12.38 -5.71 0.42
C LEU A 56 13.48 -6.39 1.25
N ARG A 57 13.35 -7.67 1.57
CA ARG A 57 14.33 -8.40 2.40
C ARG A 57 15.65 -8.67 1.67
N ARG A 58 15.69 -8.47 0.35
CA ARG A 58 16.79 -8.81 -0.57
C ARG A 58 17.14 -10.29 -0.58
N THR A 59 16.16 -11.14 -0.27
CA THR A 59 16.27 -12.60 -0.31
C THR A 59 15.69 -13.12 -1.63
N ASP A 60 15.75 -14.43 -1.82
CA ASP A 60 14.87 -15.10 -2.79
C ASP A 60 13.47 -15.31 -2.20
N ARG A 61 12.58 -15.86 -3.04
CA ARG A 61 11.17 -16.12 -2.72
C ARG A 61 11.00 -17.18 -1.61
N SER A 62 11.86 -18.19 -1.56
CA SER A 62 11.79 -19.31 -0.61
C SER A 62 11.87 -18.87 0.85
N ASP A 63 12.71 -17.88 1.15
CA ASP A 63 12.85 -17.35 2.50
C ASP A 63 11.69 -16.40 2.89
N ALA A 64 11.08 -15.73 1.91
CA ALA A 64 10.05 -14.71 2.15
C ALA A 64 8.68 -15.30 2.50
N TRP A 65 8.33 -16.46 1.94
CA TRP A 65 7.06 -17.16 2.20
C TRP A 65 6.86 -17.49 3.70
N LEU A 66 7.95 -17.76 4.43
CA LEU A 66 7.93 -18.06 5.87
C LEU A 66 7.41 -16.89 6.75
N PHE A 67 7.35 -15.68 6.22
CA PHE A 67 6.90 -14.48 6.92
C PHE A 67 5.48 -14.04 6.51
N ALA A 68 4.82 -14.78 5.62
CA ALA A 68 3.54 -14.41 5.02
C ALA A 68 2.37 -14.86 5.89
N SER A 69 1.80 -13.94 6.69
CA SER A 69 0.42 -14.06 7.21
C SER A 69 -0.03 -12.88 8.05
N THR A 70 0.91 -12.14 8.67
CA THR A 70 0.57 -11.04 9.59
C THR A 70 1.36 -9.77 9.28
N THR A 71 0.69 -8.62 9.36
CA THR A 71 1.28 -7.29 9.11
C THR A 71 2.50 -6.98 10.00
N SER A 72 2.55 -7.55 11.21
CA SER A 72 3.71 -7.40 12.12
C SER A 72 5.00 -8.03 11.59
N ARG A 73 4.90 -9.09 10.79
CA ARG A 73 6.05 -9.82 10.22
C ARG A 73 6.39 -9.34 8.81
N LEU A 74 5.47 -8.67 8.14
CA LEU A 74 5.72 -8.06 6.83
C LEU A 74 6.53 -6.78 7.01
N LEU A 75 7.44 -6.49 6.09
CA LEU A 75 8.15 -5.23 6.07
C LEU A 75 7.37 -4.20 5.25
N ALA A 76 7.29 -2.97 5.74
CA ALA A 76 6.91 -1.82 4.93
C ALA A 76 8.09 -1.34 4.09
N LYS A 77 9.29 -1.39 4.68
CA LYS A 77 10.55 -1.02 4.05
C LYS A 77 11.72 -1.67 4.76
N SER A 78 12.81 -1.86 4.02
CA SER A 78 14.08 -2.37 4.53
C SER A 78 15.19 -1.36 4.27
N ASP A 79 16.22 -1.42 5.10
CA ASP A 79 17.41 -0.58 4.94
C ASP A 79 18.16 -0.90 3.65
N GLY A 80 18.79 0.13 3.07
CA GLY A 80 19.82 0.05 2.02
C GLY A 80 19.35 -0.35 0.62
N MET A 81 18.14 0.04 0.22
CA MET A 81 17.60 -0.21 -1.12
C MET A 81 18.65 -0.03 -2.23
N PRO A 82 18.66 -0.92 -3.26
CA PRO A 82 19.76 -0.94 -4.22
C PRO A 82 19.94 0.43 -4.87
N GLN A 83 21.18 0.90 -4.91
CA GLN A 83 21.49 2.28 -5.26
C GLN A 83 21.54 2.48 -6.77
N THR A 84 21.85 1.41 -7.51
CA THR A 84 21.91 1.43 -8.97
C THR A 84 20.71 0.75 -9.61
N ARG A 85 20.41 1.14 -10.85
CA ARG A 85 19.35 0.52 -11.67
C ARG A 85 19.59 -0.99 -11.86
N ASN A 86 20.84 -1.39 -12.08
CA ASN A 86 21.20 -2.80 -12.31
C ASN A 86 20.99 -3.64 -11.05
N GLU A 87 21.38 -3.15 -9.87
CA GLU A 87 21.14 -3.90 -8.64
C GLU A 87 19.64 -4.02 -8.33
N ARG A 88 18.85 -2.97 -8.58
CA ARG A 88 17.38 -3.03 -8.42
C ARG A 88 16.78 -4.10 -9.32
N GLU A 89 17.21 -4.16 -10.57
CA GLU A 89 16.74 -5.15 -11.53
C GLU A 89 17.15 -6.57 -11.13
N SER A 90 18.40 -6.76 -10.69
CA SER A 90 18.88 -8.06 -10.20
C SER A 90 18.11 -8.52 -8.95
N CYS A 91 17.85 -7.64 -7.99
CA CYS A 91 17.02 -7.97 -6.82
C CYS A 91 15.59 -8.34 -7.22
N ARG A 92 14.99 -7.59 -8.16
CA ARG A 92 13.64 -7.88 -8.68
C ARG A 92 13.58 -9.25 -9.34
N ILE A 93 14.55 -9.58 -10.19
CA ILE A 93 14.62 -10.87 -10.88
C ILE A 93 14.75 -12.01 -9.86
N ARG A 94 15.64 -11.88 -8.86
CA ARG A 94 15.78 -12.89 -7.78
C ARG A 94 14.52 -13.07 -6.94
N ALA A 95 13.77 -12.00 -6.75
CA ALA A 95 12.49 -12.03 -6.05
C ALA A 95 11.33 -12.54 -6.92
N GLU A 96 11.56 -12.81 -8.21
CA GLU A 96 10.53 -13.21 -9.18
C GLU A 96 9.41 -12.17 -9.38
N LEU A 97 9.61 -10.92 -8.93
CA LEU A 97 8.58 -9.88 -8.98
C LEU A 97 8.45 -9.35 -10.42
N PRO A 98 7.26 -9.29 -11.04
CA PRO A 98 7.13 -8.84 -12.41
C PRO A 98 7.58 -7.39 -12.59
N LYS A 99 8.14 -7.10 -13.77
CA LYS A 99 8.60 -5.75 -14.07
C LYS A 99 7.43 -4.78 -14.08
N GLY A 100 7.57 -3.71 -13.31
CA GLY A 100 6.53 -2.69 -13.18
C GLY A 100 5.48 -2.99 -12.11
N PHE A 101 5.61 -4.09 -11.34
CA PHE A 101 4.73 -4.38 -10.20
C PHE A 101 4.50 -3.16 -9.31
N ARG A 102 3.24 -2.97 -8.90
CA ARG A 102 2.74 -1.84 -8.13
C ARG A 102 1.97 -2.39 -6.93
N HIS A 103 2.50 -2.22 -5.71
CA HIS A 103 1.85 -2.76 -4.52
C HIS A 103 0.49 -2.10 -4.30
N GLU A 104 0.32 -0.83 -4.66
CA GLU A 104 -0.95 -0.12 -4.56
C GLU A 104 -2.07 -0.77 -5.37
N MET A 105 -1.75 -1.44 -6.48
CA MET A 105 -2.74 -2.12 -7.33
C MET A 105 -3.24 -3.42 -6.68
N LEU A 106 -2.37 -4.11 -5.96
CA LEU A 106 -2.75 -5.27 -5.15
C LEU A 106 -3.47 -4.83 -3.87
N SER A 107 -3.08 -3.71 -3.26
CA SER A 107 -3.79 -3.11 -2.12
C SER A 107 -5.26 -2.84 -2.47
N VAL A 108 -5.57 -2.35 -3.68
CA VAL A 108 -6.95 -2.21 -4.16
C VAL A 108 -7.68 -3.55 -4.17
N GLN A 109 -7.10 -4.59 -4.77
CA GLN A 109 -7.75 -5.91 -4.87
C GLN A 109 -8.01 -6.56 -3.51
N LEU A 110 -7.11 -6.35 -2.54
CA LEU A 110 -7.28 -6.79 -1.16
C LEU A 110 -8.33 -5.94 -0.43
N ALA A 111 -8.31 -4.62 -0.62
CA ALA A 111 -9.28 -3.71 -0.03
C ALA A 111 -10.70 -4.02 -0.52
N GLU A 112 -10.91 -4.31 -1.80
CA GLU A 112 -12.22 -4.69 -2.35
C GLU A 112 -12.84 -5.94 -1.69
N ARG A 113 -12.04 -6.78 -1.02
CA ARG A 113 -12.47 -7.96 -0.26
C ARG A 113 -12.51 -7.74 1.25
N SER A 114 -12.15 -6.54 1.72
CA SER A 114 -12.10 -6.19 3.14
C SER A 114 -13.49 -5.82 3.66
N SER A 115 -13.80 -6.21 4.90
CA SER A 115 -15.02 -5.82 5.59
C SER A 115 -14.96 -4.42 6.22
N LYS A 116 -13.88 -3.66 5.97
CA LYS A 116 -13.64 -2.35 6.60
C LYS A 116 -14.34 -1.18 5.90
N PHE A 117 -15.08 -1.43 4.82
CA PHE A 117 -15.72 -0.37 4.03
C PHE A 117 -16.99 0.17 4.72
N PRO A 118 -17.21 1.49 4.70
CA PRO A 118 -18.43 2.09 5.23
C PRO A 118 -19.58 1.92 4.23
N ASP A 119 -20.84 2.05 4.68
CA ASP A 119 -22.02 1.95 3.80
C ASP A 119 -22.12 3.10 2.78
N ASN A 120 -21.39 4.20 3.01
CA ASN A 120 -21.42 5.37 2.13
C ASN A 120 -20.66 5.10 0.82
N SER A 121 -21.39 5.02 -0.29
CA SER A 121 -20.82 4.73 -1.62
C SER A 121 -19.72 5.70 -2.06
N LEU A 122 -19.83 6.99 -1.71
CA LEU A 122 -18.76 7.95 -1.99
C LEU A 122 -17.47 7.58 -1.26
N HIS A 123 -17.59 7.21 0.01
CA HIS A 123 -16.41 6.84 0.81
C HIS A 123 -15.79 5.58 0.23
N GLN A 124 -16.59 4.60 -0.18
CA GLN A 124 -16.08 3.39 -0.84
C GLN A 124 -15.30 3.72 -2.12
N GLU A 125 -15.85 4.54 -3.02
CA GLU A 125 -15.16 4.98 -4.24
C GLU A 125 -13.88 5.74 -3.93
N LEU A 126 -13.93 6.67 -2.96
CA LEU A 126 -12.80 7.50 -2.58
C LEU A 126 -11.68 6.68 -1.93
N ILE A 127 -12.01 5.74 -1.04
CA ILE A 127 -11.03 4.84 -0.39
C ILE A 127 -10.23 4.09 -1.46
N LEU A 128 -10.92 3.40 -2.37
CA LEU A 128 -10.26 2.62 -3.43
C LEU A 128 -9.44 3.51 -4.37
N HIS A 129 -9.93 4.72 -4.68
CA HIS A 129 -9.19 5.67 -5.51
C HIS A 129 -7.93 6.19 -4.83
N LEU A 130 -8.02 6.59 -3.57
CA LEU A 130 -6.88 7.08 -2.80
C LEU A 130 -5.79 6.00 -2.68
N ILE A 131 -6.20 4.75 -2.41
CA ILE A 131 -5.29 3.60 -2.42
C ILE A 131 -4.68 3.42 -3.82
N ALA A 132 -5.46 3.41 -4.90
CA ALA A 132 -4.92 3.19 -6.24
C ALA A 132 -3.94 4.30 -6.68
N ALA A 133 -4.22 5.55 -6.31
CA ALA A 133 -3.51 6.73 -6.81
C ALA A 133 -2.36 7.21 -5.90
N HIS A 134 -2.09 6.56 -4.76
CA HIS A 134 -1.14 7.13 -3.79
C HIS A 134 0.29 7.27 -4.32
N HIS A 135 0.71 6.47 -5.32
CA HIS A 135 1.98 6.67 -6.05
C HIS A 135 1.87 7.40 -7.40
N GLY A 136 0.72 7.98 -7.72
CA GLY A 136 0.52 8.84 -8.89
C GLY A 136 0.03 8.15 -10.17
N TYR A 137 -0.20 6.83 -10.13
CA TYR A 137 -0.91 6.09 -11.17
C TYR A 137 -2.43 6.12 -10.95
N ALA A 138 -3.22 5.31 -11.69
CA ALA A 138 -4.68 5.23 -11.57
C ALA A 138 -5.39 6.56 -11.87
N ARG A 139 -4.83 7.34 -12.81
CA ARG A 139 -5.32 8.67 -13.23
C ARG A 139 -5.38 8.81 -14.76
N PRO A 140 -6.25 8.09 -15.47
CA PRO A 140 -7.25 7.15 -14.95
C PRO A 140 -6.78 5.69 -14.92
N PHE A 141 -5.68 5.34 -15.57
CA PHE A 141 -5.33 3.94 -15.81
C PHE A 141 -4.25 3.42 -14.85
N ALA A 142 -4.41 2.18 -14.43
CA ALA A 142 -3.34 1.40 -13.82
C ALA A 142 -2.30 0.99 -14.89
N PRO A 143 -1.00 0.91 -14.54
CA PRO A 143 0.02 0.40 -15.44
C PRO A 143 -0.27 -1.06 -15.83
N VAL A 144 -0.09 -1.37 -17.11
CA VAL A 144 -0.19 -2.76 -17.58
C VAL A 144 1.03 -3.53 -17.09
N VAL A 145 0.77 -4.56 -16.28
CA VAL A 145 1.78 -5.51 -15.77
C VAL A 145 1.23 -6.90 -16.03
N ILE A 146 1.93 -7.67 -16.85
CA ILE A 146 1.59 -9.07 -17.12
C ILE A 146 2.29 -9.93 -16.06
N ASP A 147 1.49 -10.68 -15.31
CA ASP A 147 1.91 -11.58 -14.24
C ASP A 147 1.16 -12.90 -14.44
N GLU A 148 1.84 -13.88 -15.03
CA GLU A 148 1.24 -15.17 -15.43
C GLU A 148 1.08 -16.15 -14.26
N ASP A 149 1.82 -15.91 -13.16
CA ASP A 149 1.83 -16.76 -11.97
C ASP A 149 1.85 -15.91 -10.69
N PRO A 150 0.81 -15.11 -10.42
CA PRO A 150 0.72 -14.34 -9.19
C PRO A 150 0.46 -15.28 -8.01
N PRO A 151 1.23 -15.21 -6.91
CA PRO A 151 0.98 -16.03 -5.73
C PRO A 151 -0.33 -15.64 -5.04
N GLU A 152 -0.92 -16.57 -4.31
CA GLU A 152 -2.00 -16.25 -3.37
C GLU A 152 -1.49 -15.28 -2.30
N VAL A 153 -2.35 -14.36 -1.86
CA VAL A 153 -2.03 -13.41 -0.79
C VAL A 153 -3.10 -13.49 0.29
N SER A 154 -2.67 -13.70 1.53
CA SER A 154 -3.53 -13.70 2.72
C SER A 154 -3.05 -12.65 3.71
N LEU A 155 -3.96 -11.77 4.14
CA LEU A 155 -3.67 -10.68 5.07
C LEU A 155 -4.93 -10.31 5.87
N GLU A 156 -4.84 -10.26 7.20
CA GLU A 156 -5.91 -9.76 8.09
C GLU A 156 -7.31 -10.36 7.78
N ASN A 157 -7.38 -11.69 7.59
CA ASN A 157 -8.57 -12.47 7.21
C ASN A 157 -9.11 -12.24 5.78
N VAL A 158 -8.42 -11.45 4.97
CA VAL A 158 -8.67 -11.35 3.53
C VAL A 158 -7.73 -12.30 2.80
N ASN A 159 -8.29 -13.10 1.89
CA ASN A 159 -7.54 -13.97 0.99
C ASN A 159 -7.88 -13.60 -0.45
N ILE A 160 -6.86 -13.53 -1.30
CA ILE A 160 -7.03 -13.45 -2.75
C ILE A 160 -6.22 -14.56 -3.42
N ALA A 161 -6.94 -15.51 -4.00
CA ALA A 161 -6.36 -16.65 -4.70
C ALA A 161 -5.68 -16.22 -6.01
N THR A 162 -4.72 -17.02 -6.48
CA THR A 162 -4.07 -16.84 -7.79
C THR A 162 -5.07 -16.69 -8.93
N ALA A 163 -6.13 -17.52 -8.95
CA ALA A 163 -7.17 -17.46 -9.97
C ALA A 163 -7.89 -16.11 -10.02
N ASP A 164 -8.15 -15.49 -8.87
CA ASP A 164 -8.79 -14.18 -8.77
C ASP A 164 -7.87 -13.07 -9.30
N ARG A 165 -6.58 -13.12 -8.92
CA ARG A 165 -5.56 -12.17 -9.38
C ARG A 165 -5.40 -12.21 -10.91
N LEU A 166 -5.48 -13.40 -11.50
CA LEU A 166 -5.44 -13.63 -12.95
C LEU A 166 -6.73 -13.20 -13.65
N ALA A 167 -7.90 -13.44 -13.06
CA ALA A 167 -9.19 -13.10 -13.66
C ALA A 167 -9.43 -11.59 -13.69
N PHE A 168 -9.02 -10.88 -12.63
CA PHE A 168 -9.29 -9.46 -12.42
C PHE A 168 -8.03 -8.61 -12.14
N PRO A 169 -7.03 -8.60 -13.04
CA PRO A 169 -5.87 -7.72 -12.87
C PRO A 169 -6.28 -6.24 -12.93
N SER A 170 -5.61 -5.42 -12.14
CA SER A 170 -5.98 -4.00 -11.95
C SER A 170 -5.85 -3.15 -13.22
N HIS A 171 -5.12 -3.62 -14.23
CA HIS A 171 -4.95 -2.91 -15.51
C HIS A 171 -6.06 -3.21 -16.53
N ARG A 172 -7.05 -4.05 -16.20
CA ARG A 172 -8.23 -4.24 -17.04
C ARG A 172 -9.01 -2.93 -17.15
N LEU A 173 -9.64 -2.74 -18.31
CA LEU A 173 -10.50 -1.58 -18.55
C LEU A 173 -11.73 -1.56 -17.64
N ASP A 174 -12.25 -2.74 -17.27
CA ASP A 174 -13.42 -2.92 -16.39
C ASP A 174 -13.04 -3.17 -14.91
N SER A 175 -11.79 -2.86 -14.51
CA SER A 175 -11.32 -2.96 -13.12
C SER A 175 -11.98 -1.97 -12.16
N GLY A 176 -12.77 -1.01 -12.67
CA GLY A 176 -13.39 0.06 -11.90
C GLY A 176 -12.44 1.22 -11.58
N ILE A 177 -11.13 1.10 -11.83
CA ILE A 177 -10.15 2.17 -11.53
C ILE A 177 -10.42 3.41 -12.39
N ALA A 178 -10.62 3.23 -13.69
CA ALA A 178 -10.85 4.35 -14.60
C ALA A 178 -12.20 5.02 -14.32
N GLU A 179 -13.24 4.23 -14.07
CA GLU A 179 -14.58 4.70 -13.72
C GLU A 179 -14.55 5.51 -12.42
N ARG A 180 -13.90 5.01 -11.36
CA ARG A 180 -13.73 5.72 -10.09
C ARG A 180 -13.02 7.07 -10.29
N PHE A 181 -11.91 7.10 -11.03
CA PHE A 181 -11.21 8.36 -11.32
C PHE A 181 -12.14 9.38 -11.99
N TRP A 182 -12.90 8.97 -13.00
CA TRP A 182 -13.79 9.88 -13.72
C TRP A 182 -15.01 10.31 -12.91
N ASN A 183 -15.59 9.42 -12.11
CA ASN A 183 -16.70 9.73 -11.20
C ASN A 183 -16.27 10.76 -10.14
N LEU A 184 -15.11 10.53 -9.50
CA LEU A 184 -14.57 11.43 -8.50
C LEU A 184 -14.10 12.75 -9.12
N THR A 185 -13.55 12.73 -10.33
CA THR A 185 -13.20 13.97 -11.07
C THR A 185 -14.45 14.80 -11.37
N LYS A 186 -15.55 14.18 -11.79
CA LYS A 186 -16.83 14.90 -12.01
C LYS A 186 -17.37 15.50 -10.71
N ARG A 187 -17.16 14.83 -9.58
CA ARG A 187 -17.69 15.25 -8.27
C ARG A 187 -16.85 16.35 -7.60
N PHE A 188 -15.54 16.19 -7.58
CA PHE A 188 -14.62 17.09 -6.87
C PHE A 188 -13.90 18.08 -7.79
N GLY A 189 -14.01 17.90 -9.11
CA GLY A 189 -13.25 18.65 -10.09
C GLY A 189 -11.79 18.19 -10.15
N TRP A 190 -11.10 18.63 -11.21
CA TRP A 190 -9.69 18.29 -11.45
C TRP A 190 -8.76 18.64 -10.29
N TRP A 191 -8.92 19.84 -9.74
CA TRP A 191 -8.11 20.33 -8.64
C TRP A 191 -8.53 19.74 -7.29
N GLY A 192 -9.82 19.52 -7.08
CA GLY A 192 -10.32 18.93 -5.84
C GLY A 192 -9.85 17.50 -5.69
N LEU A 193 -9.96 16.66 -6.74
CA LEU A 193 -9.47 15.28 -6.66
C LEU A 193 -7.94 15.24 -6.49
N ALA A 194 -7.20 16.07 -7.21
CA ALA A 194 -5.74 16.16 -7.05
C ALA A 194 -5.32 16.56 -5.63
N TYR A 195 -6.08 17.47 -5.01
CA TYR A 195 -5.87 17.87 -3.64
C TYR A 195 -6.17 16.73 -2.65
N LEU A 196 -7.27 15.99 -2.85
CA LEU A 196 -7.61 14.84 -2.01
C LEU A 196 -6.54 13.73 -2.08
N GLU A 197 -6.05 13.43 -3.29
CA GLU A 197 -4.94 12.48 -3.49
C GLU A 197 -3.66 12.92 -2.76
N ALA A 198 -3.38 14.22 -2.73
CA ALA A 198 -2.20 14.76 -2.07
C ALA A 198 -2.22 14.57 -0.55
N VAL A 199 -3.39 14.58 0.09
CA VAL A 199 -3.53 14.41 1.54
C VAL A 199 -2.97 13.06 1.99
N LEU A 200 -3.42 11.95 1.38
CA LEU A 200 -2.91 10.61 1.71
C LEU A 200 -1.43 10.47 1.34
N ARG A 201 -1.04 10.95 0.16
CA ARG A 201 0.35 10.87 -0.30
C ARG A 201 1.31 11.60 0.65
N LEU A 202 0.92 12.77 1.14
CA LEU A 202 1.73 13.54 2.09
C LEU A 202 1.79 12.86 3.45
N ALA A 203 0.69 12.29 3.95
CA ALA A 203 0.70 11.55 5.21
C ALA A 203 1.69 10.35 5.16
N ASP A 204 1.65 9.56 4.08
CA ASP A 204 2.60 8.47 3.85
C ASP A 204 4.05 8.97 3.78
N GLN A 205 4.31 10.01 2.98
CA GLN A 205 5.65 10.59 2.86
C GLN A 205 6.19 11.12 4.19
N GLN A 206 5.36 11.77 4.99
CA GLN A 206 5.75 12.31 6.29
C GLN A 206 6.04 11.22 7.31
N ALA A 207 5.22 10.16 7.36
CA ALA A 207 5.48 8.98 8.19
C ALA A 207 6.80 8.31 7.77
N SER A 208 6.97 8.08 6.47
CA SER A 208 8.19 7.55 5.88
C SER A 208 9.43 8.39 6.22
N ALA A 209 9.31 9.72 6.17
CA ALA A 209 10.39 10.65 6.53
C ALA A 209 10.74 10.60 8.02
N LYS A 210 9.74 10.57 8.91
CA LYS A 210 9.93 10.42 10.36
C LYS A 210 10.61 9.11 10.72
N GLU A 211 10.23 8.02 10.06
CA GLU A 211 10.90 6.73 10.17
C GLU A 211 12.35 6.80 9.72
N CYS A 212 12.60 7.43 8.57
CA CYS A 212 13.94 7.75 8.07
C CYS A 212 14.67 8.81 8.90
N ASP A 213 14.07 9.36 9.95
CA ASP A 213 14.66 10.28 10.92
C ASP A 213 14.72 9.68 12.33
N GLY A 214 14.14 8.50 12.55
CA GLY A 214 14.07 7.86 13.86
C GLY A 214 13.20 8.64 14.84
N LYS A 215 12.28 9.46 14.31
CA LYS A 215 11.37 10.33 15.06
C LYS A 215 9.97 9.71 15.09
N TYR A 216 9.87 8.48 15.59
CA TYR A 216 8.60 7.76 15.72
C TYR A 216 8.62 6.91 16.99
N ASP A 217 7.44 6.64 17.54
CA ASP A 217 7.26 5.90 18.78
C ASP A 217 7.01 4.42 18.46
N ASP A 218 7.99 3.55 18.74
CA ASP A 218 7.94 2.14 18.37
C ASP A 218 7.14 1.37 19.44
N GLN A 219 5.81 1.46 19.44
CA GLN A 219 4.96 0.75 20.40
C GLN A 219 5.03 -0.79 20.28
N ALA A 220 5.68 -1.33 19.24
CA ALA A 220 5.75 -2.76 18.97
C ALA A 220 7.10 -3.44 19.29
N GLN A 221 8.18 -2.69 19.60
CA GLN A 221 9.48 -3.32 19.92
C GLN A 221 9.57 -3.82 21.38
N GLU A 222 8.73 -3.33 22.30
CA GLU A 222 8.83 -3.71 23.71
C GLU A 222 8.34 -5.14 24.02
N THR A 223 7.60 -5.80 23.11
CA THR A 223 6.98 -7.09 23.40
C THR A 223 7.81 -8.32 22.97
N GLU A 224 8.89 -8.16 22.19
CA GLU A 224 9.70 -9.28 21.69
C GLU A 224 11.03 -9.53 22.45
N VAL A 225 11.36 -8.71 23.47
CA VAL A 225 12.61 -8.88 24.25
C VAL A 225 12.40 -9.67 25.56
N LEU A 226 11.17 -10.13 25.82
CA LEU A 226 10.79 -10.83 27.06
C LEU A 226 10.13 -12.19 26.78
N ILE A 227 10.84 -13.08 26.08
CA ILE A 227 10.64 -14.55 26.16
C ILE A 227 12.00 -15.25 26.14
#